data_AF-A0A7V5TNI9-F1
#
_entry.id   AF-A0A7V5TNI9-F1
#
_cell.length_a   1.000
_cell.length_b   1.000
_cell.length_c   1.000
_cell.angle_alpha   90.00
_cell.angle_beta   90.00
_cell.angle_gamma   90.00
#
_symmetry.space_group_name_H-M   'P 1'
#
loop_
_entity.id
_entity.type
_entity.pdbx_description
1 polymer ?
#
loop_
_entity_poly.entity_id
_entity_poly.type
_entity_poly.pdbx_seq_one_letter_code
_entity_poly.pdbx_strand_id
1 'polypeptide(L)'
;MDKFGVEDMPIQHSLLDKTIESAQVRVEGYNFDIRKHVLEYDDVVNKQREVIYAQRREVLSATDLREQVLRMLRREIGKVVATHTSDPDPEFWDVRGLFGELRQFVPLPPDFDYRRWREAAGPEEVVEQVFEMAARAYDDLGQYIGRESYKAAEREGLKLGDLAQSPNSVQHLIYQRVVERLGREPTPQEAALPLRDLPRELRDIVREAYIATVRLSRDREIILRTVDRLWVRHLTALDALREGIGLRAYGQHDPLVAYRKEAHEMYEDLLAQIQEGVARSLLMVERPQPARQRRPRVNLQAVHPSVTSGGRAAVPTGLSAGAGQQRPLGRNEPCWCGSGKKYKDCHWSEDRKAGQVRMVPVERPASRQRSPAVAGAGSAPRKKRRRRKR
;
A
#
# COMPACT_ATOMS: atom_id res chain seq x y z
N MET A 1 4.95 62.33 13.55
CA MET A 1 4.62 62.36 14.99
C MET A 1 5.84 62.77 15.81
N ASP A 2 7.02 62.17 15.58
CA ASP A 2 8.27 62.51 16.29
C ASP A 2 8.76 63.96 16.16
N LYS A 3 8.37 64.69 15.10
CA LYS A 3 8.71 66.11 14.94
C LYS A 3 7.80 67.08 15.71
N PHE A 4 6.71 66.61 16.33
CA PHE A 4 5.68 67.48 16.93
C PHE A 4 5.52 67.31 18.46
N GLY A 5 6.27 66.41 19.11
CA GLY A 5 6.41 66.41 20.58
C GLY A 5 5.13 66.14 21.39
N VAL A 6 4.13 65.48 20.81
CA VAL A 6 2.87 65.12 21.50
C VAL A 6 2.83 63.62 21.71
N GLU A 7 3.35 63.14 22.84
CA GLU A 7 3.45 61.70 23.13
C GLU A 7 2.27 61.15 23.97
N ASP A 8 1.55 61.99 24.73
CA ASP A 8 0.58 61.51 25.74
C ASP A 8 -0.82 62.20 25.74
N MET A 9 -1.17 62.97 24.71
CA MET A 9 -2.52 63.55 24.57
C MET A 9 -3.32 62.87 23.45
N PRO A 10 -4.62 62.54 23.65
CA PRO A 10 -5.48 62.04 22.57
C PRO A 10 -5.55 63.05 21.42
N ILE A 11 -5.01 62.66 20.26
CA ILE A 11 -5.01 63.51 19.05
C ILE A 11 -6.35 63.31 18.34
N GLN A 12 -7.21 64.32 18.33
CA GLN A 12 -8.43 64.35 17.54
C GLN A 12 -8.23 65.28 16.34
N HIS A 13 -8.04 64.71 15.15
CA HIS A 13 -7.88 65.49 13.93
C HIS A 13 -8.50 64.74 12.75
N SER A 14 -9.50 65.35 12.11
CA SER A 14 -10.33 64.70 11.07
C SER A 14 -9.53 64.19 9.86
N LEU A 15 -8.42 64.84 9.50
CA LEU A 15 -7.49 64.36 8.46
C LEU A 15 -6.70 63.11 8.90
N LEU A 16 -6.38 62.97 10.18
CA LEU A 16 -5.69 61.80 10.72
C LEU A 16 -6.64 60.60 10.77
N ASP A 17 -7.89 60.81 11.20
CA ASP A 17 -8.94 59.79 11.21
C ASP A 17 -9.17 59.21 9.81
N LYS A 18 -9.30 60.06 8.78
CA LYS A 18 -9.39 59.64 7.37
C LYS A 18 -8.17 58.86 6.88
N THR A 19 -6.98 59.21 7.38
CA THR A 19 -5.74 58.52 7.02
C THR A 19 -5.66 57.14 7.66
N ILE A 20 -6.09 57.02 8.93
CA ILE A 20 -6.19 55.74 9.65
C ILE A 20 -7.24 54.85 8.97
N GLU A 21 -8.41 55.39 8.64
CA GLU A 21 -9.47 54.68 7.92
C GLU A 21 -8.96 54.19 6.54
N SER A 22 -8.28 55.04 5.77
CA SER A 22 -7.70 54.67 4.48
C SER A 22 -6.57 53.62 4.61
N ALA A 23 -5.82 53.63 5.71
CA ALA A 23 -4.84 52.59 6.01
C ALA A 23 -5.53 51.27 6.37
N GLN A 24 -6.59 51.32 7.17
CA GLN A 24 -7.39 50.15 7.53
C GLN A 24 -8.03 49.51 6.29
N VAL A 25 -8.69 50.29 5.43
CA VAL A 25 -9.30 49.77 4.18
C VAL A 25 -8.25 49.11 3.28
N ARG A 26 -7.03 49.66 3.19
CA ARG A 26 -5.94 49.04 2.44
C ARG A 26 -5.47 47.72 3.04
N VAL A 27 -5.36 47.64 4.37
CA VAL A 27 -4.98 46.40 5.07
C VAL A 27 -6.08 45.35 4.91
N GLU A 28 -7.35 45.75 5.01
CA GLU A 28 -8.50 44.87 4.77
C GLU A 28 -8.54 44.37 3.32
N GLY A 29 -8.31 45.26 2.35
CA GLY A 29 -8.19 44.91 0.93
C GLY A 29 -7.04 43.92 0.67
N TYR A 30 -5.85 44.19 1.22
CA TYR A 30 -4.71 43.28 1.11
C TYR A 30 -4.99 41.89 1.69
N ASN A 31 -5.61 41.82 2.88
CA ASN A 31 -6.01 40.56 3.49
C ASN A 31 -7.15 39.86 2.73
N PHE A 32 -8.03 40.62 2.07
CA PHE A 32 -9.06 40.07 1.19
C PHE A 32 -8.44 39.43 -0.05
N ASP A 33 -7.51 40.13 -0.71
CA ASP A 33 -6.84 39.63 -1.92
C ASP A 33 -6.02 38.37 -1.66
N ILE A 34 -5.31 38.29 -0.51
CA ILE A 34 -4.62 37.07 -0.08
C ILE A 34 -5.61 35.90 0.03
N ARG A 35 -6.75 36.10 0.71
CA ARG A 35 -7.75 35.04 0.90
C ARG A 35 -8.38 34.62 -0.41
N LYS A 36 -8.68 35.58 -1.29
CA LYS A 36 -9.21 35.32 -2.63
C LYS A 36 -8.23 34.47 -3.43
N HIS A 37 -6.95 34.84 -3.47
CA HIS A 37 -5.94 34.05 -4.15
C HIS A 37 -5.83 32.64 -3.55
N VAL A 38 -5.75 32.49 -2.22
CA VAL A 38 -5.68 31.17 -1.57
C VAL A 38 -6.87 30.29 -1.97
N LEU A 39 -8.08 30.86 -2.02
CA LEU A 39 -9.28 30.16 -2.43
C LEU A 39 -9.23 29.73 -3.90
N GLU A 40 -8.78 30.60 -4.81
CA GLU A 40 -8.72 30.30 -6.25
C GLU A 40 -7.80 29.11 -6.59
N TYR A 41 -6.71 28.92 -5.85
CA TYR A 41 -5.84 27.74 -5.97
C TYR A 41 -6.46 26.50 -5.32
N ASP A 42 -7.10 26.65 -4.16
CA ASP A 42 -7.77 25.54 -3.46
C ASP A 42 -8.96 24.99 -4.24
N ASP A 43 -9.72 25.84 -4.93
CA ASP A 43 -10.88 25.44 -5.75
C ASP A 43 -10.52 24.36 -6.78
N VAL A 44 -9.33 24.47 -7.39
CA VAL A 44 -8.83 23.48 -8.35
C VAL A 44 -8.61 22.12 -7.68
N VAL A 45 -7.94 22.12 -6.52
CA VAL A 45 -7.64 20.89 -5.77
C VAL A 45 -8.91 20.30 -5.17
N ASN A 46 -9.82 21.15 -4.68
CA ASN A 46 -11.09 20.74 -4.12
C ASN A 46 -11.94 20.03 -5.18
N LYS A 47 -11.94 20.50 -6.43
CA LYS A 47 -12.67 19.82 -7.50
C LYS A 47 -12.14 18.42 -7.78
N GLN A 48 -10.83 18.25 -7.78
CA GLN A 48 -10.19 16.94 -7.94
C GLN A 48 -10.50 16.02 -6.74
N ARG A 49 -10.47 16.57 -5.52
CA ARG A 49 -10.80 15.86 -4.28
C ARG A 49 -12.23 15.32 -4.29
N GLU A 50 -13.20 16.10 -4.75
CA GLU A 50 -14.59 15.67 -4.90
C GLU A 50 -14.68 14.40 -5.76
N VAL A 51 -14.01 14.39 -6.90
CA VAL A 51 -14.04 13.26 -7.85
C VAL A 51 -13.35 12.03 -7.28
N ILE A 52 -12.12 12.18 -6.75
CA ILE A 52 -11.38 11.06 -6.15
C ILE A 52 -12.14 10.45 -4.97
N TYR A 53 -12.73 11.29 -4.11
CA TYR A 53 -13.49 10.78 -2.96
C TYR A 53 -14.83 10.17 -3.37
N ALA A 54 -15.46 10.65 -4.45
CA ALA A 54 -16.63 9.99 -5.01
C ALA A 54 -16.29 8.59 -5.53
N GLN A 55 -15.23 8.44 -6.34
CA GLN A 55 -14.76 7.15 -6.84
C GLN A 55 -14.37 6.21 -5.69
N ARG A 56 -13.69 6.74 -4.65
CA ARG A 56 -13.32 5.96 -3.46
C ARG A 56 -14.54 5.41 -2.73
N ARG A 57 -15.59 6.23 -2.56
CA ARG A 57 -16.85 5.80 -1.96
C ARG A 57 -17.55 4.74 -2.81
N GLU A 58 -17.58 4.91 -4.13
CA GLU A 58 -18.16 3.94 -5.07
C GLU A 58 -17.50 2.56 -4.91
N VAL A 59 -16.17 2.50 -4.88
CA VAL A 59 -15.39 1.27 -4.67
C VAL A 59 -15.66 0.63 -3.30
N LEU A 60 -15.83 1.45 -2.26
CA LEU A 60 -16.18 0.97 -0.91
C LEU A 60 -17.58 0.36 -0.86
N SER A 61 -18.56 0.95 -1.56
CA SER A 61 -19.94 0.49 -1.57
C SER A 61 -20.25 -0.58 -2.61
N ALA A 62 -19.35 -0.82 -3.58
CA ALA A 62 -19.58 -1.74 -4.68
C ALA A 62 -19.84 -3.18 -4.20
N THR A 63 -20.84 -3.84 -4.78
CA THR A 63 -21.15 -5.27 -4.55
C THR A 63 -20.35 -6.20 -5.47
N ASP A 64 -19.81 -5.67 -6.57
CA ASP A 64 -18.85 -6.34 -7.44
C ASP A 64 -17.94 -5.28 -8.09
N LEU A 65 -16.69 -5.62 -8.33
CA LEU A 65 -15.70 -4.77 -8.99
C LEU A 65 -15.12 -5.40 -10.26
N ARG A 66 -15.55 -6.62 -10.60
CA ARG A 66 -15.00 -7.40 -11.72
C ARG A 66 -14.97 -6.61 -13.03
N GLU A 67 -16.08 -5.99 -13.43
CA GLU A 67 -16.12 -5.27 -14.69
C GLU A 67 -15.20 -4.05 -14.70
N GLN A 68 -15.16 -3.27 -13.61
CA GLN A 68 -14.29 -2.11 -13.50
C GLN A 68 -12.82 -2.51 -13.61
N VAL A 69 -12.45 -3.57 -12.91
CA VAL A 69 -11.11 -4.15 -12.90
C VAL A 69 -10.71 -4.66 -14.29
N LEU A 70 -11.58 -5.41 -14.96
CA LEU A 70 -11.33 -5.91 -16.31
C LEU A 70 -11.25 -4.78 -17.35
N ARG A 71 -12.02 -3.70 -17.20
CA ARG A 71 -11.87 -2.50 -18.04
C ARG A 71 -10.50 -1.85 -17.88
N MET A 72 -10.02 -1.70 -16.65
CA MET A 72 -8.66 -1.16 -16.38
C MET A 72 -7.59 -2.06 -17.01
N LEU A 73 -7.74 -3.38 -16.86
CA LEU A 73 -6.81 -4.36 -17.43
C LEU A 73 -6.80 -4.32 -18.97
N ARG A 74 -7.97 -4.28 -19.62
CA ARG A 74 -8.06 -4.15 -21.08
C ARG A 74 -7.40 -2.87 -21.58
N ARG A 75 -7.65 -1.74 -20.91
CA ARG A 75 -7.03 -0.45 -21.30
C ARG A 75 -5.51 -0.50 -21.17
N GLU A 76 -5.00 -1.11 -20.10
CA GLU A 76 -3.55 -1.26 -19.91
C GLU A 76 -2.92 -2.18 -20.95
N ILE A 77 -3.54 -3.32 -21.26
CA ILE A 77 -3.11 -4.21 -22.34
C ILE A 77 -3.11 -3.43 -23.68
N GLY A 78 -4.17 -2.70 -23.98
CA GLY A 78 -4.27 -1.88 -25.20
C GLY A 78 -3.16 -0.83 -25.31
N LYS A 79 -2.84 -0.14 -24.21
CA LYS A 79 -1.72 0.82 -24.16
C LYS A 79 -0.39 0.16 -24.47
N VAL A 80 -0.11 -0.99 -23.87
CA VAL A 80 1.13 -1.74 -24.10
C VAL A 80 1.18 -2.22 -25.55
N VAL A 81 0.11 -2.84 -26.07
CA VAL A 81 0.07 -3.29 -27.47
C VAL A 81 0.34 -2.13 -28.43
N ALA A 82 -0.41 -1.02 -28.31
CA ALA A 82 -0.24 0.15 -29.19
C ALA A 82 1.20 0.71 -29.19
N THR A 83 1.89 0.64 -28.05
CA THR A 83 3.29 1.11 -27.92
C THR A 83 4.26 0.25 -28.73
N HIS A 84 4.01 -1.06 -28.85
CA HIS A 84 4.90 -2.00 -29.54
C HIS A 84 4.45 -2.33 -30.98
N THR A 85 3.25 -1.90 -31.37
CA THR A 85 2.64 -2.11 -32.69
C THR A 85 2.32 -0.79 -33.40
N SER A 86 3.18 0.23 -33.23
CA SER A 86 2.96 1.55 -33.83
C SER A 86 3.16 1.56 -35.36
N ASP A 87 3.88 0.58 -35.91
CA ASP A 87 4.05 0.42 -37.35
C ASP A 87 2.79 -0.23 -37.97
N PRO A 88 2.27 0.26 -39.11
CA PRO A 88 1.14 -0.37 -39.80
C PRO A 88 1.42 -1.79 -40.28
N ASP A 89 2.68 -2.14 -40.55
CA ASP A 89 3.08 -3.45 -41.05
C ASP A 89 3.51 -4.37 -39.88
N PRO A 90 2.78 -5.49 -39.63
CA PRO A 90 3.09 -6.45 -38.58
C PRO A 90 4.49 -7.05 -38.62
N GLU A 91 5.19 -7.01 -39.76
CA GLU A 91 6.57 -7.47 -39.88
C GLU A 91 7.53 -6.60 -39.05
N PHE A 92 7.22 -5.31 -38.84
CA PHE A 92 8.05 -4.38 -38.09
C PHE A 92 7.65 -4.21 -36.62
N TRP A 93 6.59 -4.87 -36.15
CA TRP A 93 6.20 -4.82 -34.74
C TRP A 93 7.31 -5.35 -33.81
N ASP A 94 7.50 -4.73 -32.66
CA ASP A 94 8.37 -5.25 -31.61
C ASP A 94 7.64 -6.29 -30.75
N VAL A 95 7.30 -7.43 -31.35
CA VAL A 95 6.59 -8.52 -30.66
C VAL A 95 7.38 -9.09 -29.47
N ARG A 96 8.72 -8.95 -29.48
CA ARG A 96 9.58 -9.39 -28.37
C ARG A 96 9.47 -8.43 -27.19
N GLY A 97 9.54 -7.12 -27.44
CA GLY A 97 9.31 -6.07 -26.45
C GLY A 97 7.91 -6.17 -25.86
N LEU A 98 6.90 -6.32 -26.73
CA LEU A 98 5.51 -6.53 -26.36
C LEU A 98 5.35 -7.71 -25.37
N PHE A 99 5.87 -8.88 -25.73
CA PHE A 99 5.83 -10.06 -24.86
C PHE A 99 6.57 -9.81 -23.54
N GLY A 100 7.74 -9.16 -23.63
CA GLY A 100 8.58 -8.81 -22.49
C GLY A 100 7.92 -7.89 -21.48
N GLU A 101 7.07 -6.97 -21.93
CA GLU A 101 6.29 -6.06 -21.08
C GLU A 101 5.00 -6.71 -20.58
N LEU A 102 4.22 -7.34 -21.46
CA LEU A 102 2.96 -7.99 -21.07
C LEU A 102 3.16 -9.05 -19.98
N ARG A 103 4.21 -9.88 -20.07
CA ARG A 103 4.50 -10.91 -19.06
C ARG A 103 4.80 -10.35 -17.66
N GLN A 104 5.06 -9.05 -17.53
CA GLN A 104 5.30 -8.42 -16.22
C GLN A 104 4.02 -8.25 -15.40
N PHE A 105 2.85 -8.36 -16.03
CA PHE A 105 1.57 -8.24 -15.33
C PHE A 105 0.48 -9.20 -15.82
N VAL A 106 0.64 -9.81 -17.00
CA VAL A 106 -0.24 -10.86 -17.53
C VAL A 106 0.46 -12.21 -17.39
N PRO A 107 -0.18 -13.22 -16.76
CA PRO A 107 0.38 -14.56 -16.64
C PRO A 107 0.21 -15.32 -17.96
N LEU A 108 1.11 -15.05 -18.91
CA LEU A 108 1.16 -15.76 -20.19
C LEU A 108 1.70 -17.20 -20.00
N PRO A 109 1.22 -18.19 -20.77
CA PRO A 109 1.74 -19.54 -20.74
C PRO A 109 3.27 -19.58 -20.99
N PRO A 110 4.04 -20.45 -20.32
CA PRO A 110 5.49 -20.54 -20.51
C PRO A 110 5.90 -20.90 -21.95
N ASP A 111 5.05 -21.64 -22.65
CA ASP A 111 5.18 -22.12 -24.03
C ASP A 111 4.47 -21.21 -25.05
N PHE A 112 4.02 -20.02 -24.62
CA PHE A 112 3.36 -19.07 -25.50
C PHE A 112 4.29 -18.59 -26.62
N ASP A 113 3.92 -18.88 -27.86
CA ASP A 113 4.65 -18.44 -29.05
C ASP A 113 4.22 -17.02 -29.45
N TYR A 114 4.88 -16.02 -28.86
CA TYR A 114 4.61 -14.61 -29.10
C TYR A 114 4.91 -14.14 -30.54
N ARG A 115 5.64 -14.92 -31.34
CA ARG A 115 5.97 -14.55 -32.73
C ARG A 115 4.73 -14.54 -33.61
N ARG A 116 3.70 -15.30 -33.24
CA ARG A 116 2.41 -15.37 -33.94
C ARG A 116 1.67 -14.03 -33.96
N TRP A 117 2.00 -13.09 -33.09
CA TRP A 117 1.42 -11.75 -33.17
C TRP A 117 1.78 -11.00 -34.44
N ARG A 118 2.81 -11.42 -35.19
CA ARG A 118 3.08 -10.91 -36.54
C ARG A 118 2.06 -11.35 -37.58
N GLU A 119 1.31 -12.41 -37.30
CA GLU A 119 0.28 -12.96 -38.18
C GLU A 119 -1.12 -12.39 -37.86
N ALA A 120 -1.22 -11.54 -36.83
CA ALA A 120 -2.48 -10.91 -36.44
C ALA A 120 -2.98 -9.93 -37.50
N ALA A 121 -4.30 -9.85 -37.67
CA ALA A 121 -4.96 -8.91 -38.58
C ALA A 121 -4.76 -7.44 -38.15
N GLY A 122 -4.46 -7.19 -36.88
CA GLY A 122 -4.19 -5.87 -36.34
C GLY A 122 -3.94 -5.88 -34.83
N PRO A 123 -3.55 -4.73 -34.25
CA PRO A 123 -3.29 -4.59 -32.81
C PRO A 123 -4.48 -5.02 -31.95
N GLU A 124 -5.71 -4.74 -32.39
CA GLU A 124 -6.95 -5.09 -31.69
C GLU A 124 -7.09 -6.61 -31.49
N GLU A 125 -6.66 -7.42 -32.46
CA GLU A 125 -6.69 -8.87 -32.32
C GLU A 125 -5.74 -9.33 -31.21
N VAL A 126 -4.53 -8.74 -31.16
CA VAL A 126 -3.57 -9.02 -30.08
C VAL A 126 -4.12 -8.60 -28.72
N VAL A 127 -4.79 -7.43 -28.65
CA VAL A 127 -5.46 -6.97 -27.43
C VAL A 127 -6.51 -7.97 -26.96
N GLU A 128 -7.40 -8.43 -27.83
CA GLU A 128 -8.45 -9.38 -27.44
C GLU A 128 -7.87 -10.74 -27.03
N GLN A 129 -6.91 -11.28 -27.78
CA GLN A 129 -6.23 -12.54 -27.41
C GLN A 129 -5.60 -12.45 -26.01
N VAL A 130 -4.85 -11.38 -25.74
CA VAL A 130 -4.18 -11.18 -24.44
C VAL A 130 -5.19 -10.89 -23.34
N PHE A 131 -6.22 -10.09 -23.62
CA PHE A 131 -7.27 -9.78 -22.67
C PHE A 131 -8.08 -11.02 -22.27
N GLU A 132 -8.41 -11.91 -23.21
CA GLU A 132 -9.07 -13.17 -22.89
C GLU A 132 -8.25 -14.03 -21.93
N MET A 133 -6.94 -14.17 -22.19
CA MET A 133 -6.03 -14.90 -21.30
C MET A 133 -5.98 -14.25 -19.91
N ALA A 134 -5.88 -12.92 -19.85
CA ALA A 134 -5.81 -12.18 -18.61
C ALA A 134 -7.13 -12.24 -17.81
N ALA A 135 -8.28 -12.18 -18.48
CA ALA A 135 -9.60 -12.29 -17.87
C ALA A 135 -9.86 -13.70 -17.30
N ARG A 136 -9.48 -14.75 -18.03
CA ARG A 136 -9.52 -16.13 -17.52
C ARG A 136 -8.62 -16.29 -16.30
N ALA A 137 -7.39 -15.79 -16.37
CA ALA A 137 -6.45 -15.85 -15.25
C ALA A 137 -6.96 -15.08 -14.01
N TYR A 138 -7.64 -13.95 -14.22
CA TYR A 138 -8.28 -13.18 -13.15
C TYR A 138 -9.37 -14.00 -12.44
N ASP A 139 -10.26 -14.63 -13.21
CA ASP A 139 -11.35 -15.45 -12.67
C ASP A 139 -10.79 -16.69 -11.95
N ASP A 140 -9.82 -17.38 -12.54
CA ASP A 140 -9.13 -18.53 -11.95
C ASP A 140 -8.43 -18.17 -10.63
N LEU A 141 -7.76 -17.02 -10.59
CA LEU A 141 -7.11 -16.53 -9.38
C LEU A 141 -8.13 -16.21 -8.28
N GLY A 142 -9.24 -15.56 -8.64
CA GLY A 142 -10.34 -15.30 -7.70
C GLY A 142 -10.92 -16.58 -7.12
N GLN A 143 -11.17 -17.58 -7.97
CA GLN A 143 -11.63 -18.89 -7.52
C GLN A 143 -10.60 -19.59 -6.62
N TYR A 144 -9.32 -19.57 -6.99
CA TYR A 144 -8.25 -20.19 -6.22
C TYR A 144 -8.15 -19.60 -4.82
N ILE A 145 -8.00 -18.27 -4.71
CA ILE A 145 -7.87 -17.59 -3.41
C ILE A 145 -9.13 -17.79 -2.57
N GLY A 146 -10.32 -17.67 -3.17
CA GLY A 146 -11.58 -17.90 -2.48
C GLY A 146 -11.71 -19.33 -1.92
N ARG A 147 -11.36 -20.35 -2.72
CA ARG A 147 -11.38 -21.75 -2.27
C ARG A 147 -10.35 -22.02 -1.17
N GLU A 148 -9.16 -21.46 -1.26
CA GLU A 148 -8.14 -21.63 -0.21
C GLU A 148 -8.54 -20.91 1.07
N SER A 149 -9.15 -19.73 0.98
CA SER A 149 -9.73 -19.02 2.14
C SER A 149 -10.86 -19.82 2.78
N TYR A 150 -11.72 -20.45 1.99
CA TYR A 150 -12.79 -21.32 2.51
C TYR A 150 -12.23 -22.56 3.22
N LYS A 151 -11.27 -23.26 2.59
CA LYS A 151 -10.59 -24.41 3.21
C LYS A 151 -9.85 -24.04 4.49
N ALA A 152 -9.27 -22.85 4.56
CA ALA A 152 -8.64 -22.37 5.79
C ALA A 152 -9.67 -22.24 6.92
N ALA A 153 -10.83 -21.64 6.64
CA ALA A 153 -11.93 -21.56 7.60
C ALA A 153 -12.46 -22.94 8.04
N GLU A 154 -12.53 -23.91 7.11
CA GLU A 154 -12.88 -25.31 7.45
C GLU A 154 -11.87 -25.96 8.40
N ARG A 155 -10.57 -25.73 8.18
CA ARG A 155 -9.50 -26.28 9.04
C ARG A 155 -9.49 -25.67 10.43
N GLU A 156 -9.85 -24.38 10.53
CA GLU A 156 -9.99 -23.67 11.80
C GLU A 156 -11.25 -24.07 12.57
N GLY A 157 -12.14 -24.87 11.96
CA GLY A 157 -13.37 -25.33 12.61
C GLY A 157 -14.41 -24.23 12.76
N LEU A 158 -14.33 -23.18 11.93
CA LEU A 158 -15.25 -22.06 11.95
C LEU A 158 -16.70 -22.56 11.71
N LYS A 159 -17.67 -21.98 12.41
CA LYS A 159 -19.09 -22.29 12.22
C LYS A 159 -19.77 -21.23 11.37
N LEU A 160 -20.92 -21.57 10.79
CA LEU A 160 -21.67 -20.62 9.97
C LEU A 160 -22.14 -19.39 10.78
N GLY A 161 -22.58 -19.60 12.02
CA GLY A 161 -23.01 -18.52 12.93
C GLY A 161 -21.88 -17.59 13.37
N ASP A 162 -20.63 -18.09 13.41
CA ASP A 162 -19.46 -17.29 13.78
C ASP A 162 -19.23 -16.16 12.76
N LEU A 163 -19.60 -16.37 11.49
CA LEU A 163 -19.48 -15.38 10.43
C LEU A 163 -20.39 -14.16 10.66
N ALA A 164 -21.58 -14.36 11.22
CA ALA A 164 -22.53 -13.28 11.49
C ALA A 164 -22.02 -12.36 12.61
N GLN A 165 -21.42 -12.96 13.65
CA GLN A 165 -20.99 -12.28 14.88
C GLN A 165 -19.54 -11.77 14.80
N SER A 166 -18.84 -12.06 13.71
CA SER A 166 -17.44 -11.70 13.57
C SER A 166 -17.22 -10.18 13.51
N PRO A 167 -16.21 -9.63 14.20
CA PRO A 167 -15.79 -8.24 14.01
C PRO A 167 -15.12 -8.00 12.65
N ASN A 168 -14.80 -9.06 11.90
CA ASN A 168 -14.21 -8.96 10.57
C ASN A 168 -15.30 -8.66 9.53
N SER A 169 -15.21 -7.48 8.89
CA SER A 169 -16.17 -7.03 7.88
C SER A 169 -16.29 -7.97 6.68
N VAL A 170 -15.22 -8.68 6.31
CA VAL A 170 -15.24 -9.68 5.22
C VAL A 170 -16.09 -10.89 5.61
N GLN A 171 -15.94 -11.39 6.84
CA GLN A 171 -16.72 -12.53 7.33
C GLN A 171 -18.21 -12.18 7.47
N HIS A 172 -18.50 -10.98 7.96
CA HIS A 172 -19.88 -10.49 8.03
C HIS A 172 -20.51 -10.37 6.62
N LEU A 173 -19.76 -9.85 5.64
CA LEU A 173 -20.22 -9.76 4.25
C LEU A 173 -20.41 -11.15 3.60
N ILE A 174 -19.57 -12.14 3.94
CA ILE A 174 -19.79 -13.53 3.53
C ILE A 174 -21.14 -14.02 4.08
N TYR A 175 -21.40 -13.82 5.37
CA TYR A 175 -22.67 -14.23 5.97
C TYR A 175 -23.88 -13.55 5.30
N GLN A 176 -23.81 -12.25 5.05
CA GLN A 176 -24.86 -11.51 4.34
C GLN A 176 -25.15 -12.10 2.95
N ARG A 177 -24.11 -12.42 2.17
CA ARG A 177 -24.29 -13.09 0.86
C ARG A 177 -24.89 -14.49 0.98
N VAL A 178 -24.55 -15.23 2.04
CA VAL A 178 -25.14 -16.55 2.30
C VAL A 178 -26.64 -16.39 2.55
N VAL A 179 -27.05 -15.44 3.40
CA VAL A 179 -28.46 -15.16 3.70
C VAL A 179 -29.22 -14.74 2.44
N GLU A 180 -28.64 -13.82 1.65
CA GLU A 180 -29.22 -13.36 0.39
C GLU A 180 -29.46 -14.51 -0.59
N ARG A 181 -28.45 -15.37 -0.78
CA ARG A 181 -28.53 -16.50 -1.73
C ARG A 181 -29.42 -17.65 -1.23
N LEU A 182 -29.53 -17.80 0.09
CA LEU A 182 -30.44 -18.76 0.72
C LEU A 182 -31.89 -18.27 0.74
N GLY A 183 -32.12 -16.94 0.65
CA GLY A 183 -33.44 -16.30 0.72
C GLY A 183 -34.05 -16.29 2.14
N ARG A 184 -33.31 -16.77 3.14
CA ARG A 184 -33.70 -16.81 4.55
C ARG A 184 -32.46 -16.82 5.43
N GLU A 185 -32.64 -16.54 6.72
CA GLU A 185 -31.57 -16.79 7.68
C GLU A 185 -31.34 -18.31 7.87
N PRO A 186 -30.09 -18.74 8.06
CA PRO A 186 -29.78 -20.08 8.55
C PRO A 186 -30.48 -20.35 9.88
N THR A 187 -31.07 -21.53 10.05
CA THR A 187 -31.65 -21.96 11.32
C THR A 187 -30.58 -22.04 12.40
N PRO A 188 -30.93 -21.96 13.70
CA PRO A 188 -29.95 -22.10 14.78
C PRO A 188 -29.13 -23.40 14.73
N GLN A 189 -29.72 -24.47 14.21
CA GLN A 189 -29.03 -25.75 14.00
C GLN A 189 -27.99 -25.65 12.88
N GLU A 190 -28.35 -25.09 11.73
CA GLU A 190 -27.42 -24.84 10.62
C GLU A 190 -26.29 -23.89 11.03
N ALA A 191 -26.61 -22.83 11.79
CA ALA A 191 -25.63 -21.85 12.27
C ALA A 191 -24.60 -22.44 13.25
N ALA A 192 -24.98 -23.46 14.03
CA ALA A 192 -24.10 -24.11 14.99
C ALA A 192 -23.12 -25.13 14.35
N LEU A 193 -23.34 -25.52 13.09
CA LEU A 193 -22.50 -26.49 12.40
C LEU A 193 -21.17 -25.88 11.94
N PRO A 194 -20.05 -26.60 12.12
CA PRO A 194 -18.79 -26.27 11.46
C PRO A 194 -18.95 -26.25 9.94
N LEU A 195 -18.24 -25.35 9.24
CA LEU A 195 -18.36 -25.18 7.79
C LEU A 195 -18.15 -26.48 7.00
N ARG A 196 -17.21 -27.33 7.45
CA ARG A 196 -16.89 -28.64 6.86
C ARG A 196 -18.04 -29.66 6.96
N ASP A 197 -18.90 -29.49 7.96
CA ASP A 197 -19.95 -30.44 8.36
C ASP A 197 -21.34 -29.98 7.84
N LEU A 198 -21.41 -28.86 7.10
CA LEU A 198 -22.65 -28.37 6.51
C LEU A 198 -23.23 -29.34 5.45
N PRO A 199 -24.57 -29.41 5.30
CA PRO A 199 -25.23 -30.10 4.19
C PRO A 199 -24.69 -29.60 2.84
N ARG A 200 -24.69 -30.47 1.82
CA ARG A 200 -24.07 -30.17 0.51
C ARG A 200 -24.57 -28.85 -0.10
N GLU A 201 -25.88 -28.64 -0.11
CA GLU A 201 -26.49 -27.42 -0.68
C GLU A 201 -25.99 -26.15 0.02
N LEU A 202 -26.03 -26.13 1.36
CA LEU A 202 -25.58 -24.98 2.15
C LEU A 202 -24.06 -24.78 2.05
N ARG A 203 -23.30 -25.88 1.99
CA ARG A 203 -21.84 -25.85 1.81
C ARG A 203 -21.45 -25.20 0.48
N ASP A 204 -22.15 -25.53 -0.60
CA ASP A 204 -21.92 -24.93 -1.91
C ASP A 204 -22.28 -23.44 -1.90
N ILE A 205 -23.39 -23.03 -1.28
CA ILE A 205 -23.76 -21.62 -1.11
C ILE A 205 -22.68 -20.84 -0.36
N VAL A 206 -22.20 -21.38 0.78
CA VAL A 206 -21.16 -20.73 1.58
C VAL A 206 -19.86 -20.65 0.80
N ARG A 207 -19.45 -21.71 0.10
CA ARG A 207 -18.24 -21.71 -0.73
C ARG A 207 -18.30 -20.62 -1.80
N GLU A 208 -19.41 -20.50 -2.52
CA GLU A 208 -19.59 -19.46 -3.55
C GLU A 208 -19.58 -18.04 -2.93
N ALA A 209 -20.19 -17.87 -1.74
CA ALA A 209 -20.14 -16.60 -1.01
C ALA A 209 -18.71 -16.22 -0.61
N TYR A 210 -17.90 -17.18 -0.16
CA TYR A 210 -16.46 -16.97 0.11
C TYR A 210 -15.73 -16.52 -1.16
N ILE A 211 -15.90 -17.23 -2.28
CA ILE A 211 -15.22 -16.89 -3.54
C ILE A 211 -15.56 -15.46 -3.97
N ALA A 212 -16.84 -15.11 -3.99
CA ALA A 212 -17.28 -13.78 -4.43
C ALA A 212 -16.80 -12.67 -3.49
N THR A 213 -16.93 -12.85 -2.17
CA THR A 213 -16.56 -11.83 -1.18
C THR A 213 -15.05 -11.64 -1.07
N VAL A 214 -14.26 -12.73 -1.12
CA VAL A 214 -12.80 -12.63 -1.06
C VAL A 214 -12.25 -11.98 -2.33
N ARG A 215 -12.80 -12.29 -3.52
CA ARG A 215 -12.47 -11.59 -4.77
C ARG A 215 -12.74 -10.08 -4.65
N LEU A 216 -13.98 -9.71 -4.27
CA LEU A 216 -14.38 -8.32 -4.08
C LEU A 216 -13.46 -7.59 -3.08
N SER A 217 -13.15 -8.23 -1.95
CA SER A 217 -12.31 -7.62 -0.91
C SER A 217 -10.89 -7.38 -1.40
N ARG A 218 -10.31 -8.33 -2.14
CA ARG A 218 -9.00 -8.19 -2.78
C ARG A 218 -8.99 -7.04 -3.79
N ASP A 219 -9.95 -7.00 -4.69
CA ASP A 219 -10.00 -5.98 -5.75
C ASP A 219 -10.19 -4.59 -5.15
N ARG A 220 -11.06 -4.47 -4.15
CA ARG A 220 -11.28 -3.25 -3.37
C ARG A 220 -9.99 -2.79 -2.69
N GLU A 221 -9.26 -3.69 -2.04
CA GLU A 221 -7.99 -3.36 -1.38
C GLU A 221 -6.96 -2.84 -2.38
N ILE A 222 -6.80 -3.52 -3.52
CA ILE A 222 -5.85 -3.13 -4.57
C ILE A 222 -6.18 -1.73 -5.11
N ILE A 223 -7.45 -1.47 -5.42
CA ILE A 223 -7.88 -0.17 -5.95
C ILE A 223 -7.66 0.92 -4.90
N LEU A 224 -8.17 0.75 -3.68
CA LEU A 224 -8.09 1.78 -2.64
C LEU A 224 -6.65 2.08 -2.25
N ARG A 225 -5.81 1.06 -2.06
CA ARG A 225 -4.39 1.24 -1.75
C ARG A 225 -3.66 2.00 -2.86
N THR A 226 -3.99 1.71 -4.12
CA THR A 226 -3.38 2.38 -5.28
C THR A 226 -3.81 3.83 -5.35
N VAL A 227 -5.12 4.10 -5.26
CA VAL A 227 -5.69 5.46 -5.25
C VAL A 227 -5.12 6.28 -4.10
N ASP A 228 -5.17 5.77 -2.87
CA ASP A 228 -4.75 6.52 -1.68
C ASP A 228 -3.25 6.89 -1.75
N ARG A 229 -2.39 5.96 -2.18
CA ARG A 229 -0.94 6.22 -2.33
C ARG A 229 -0.66 7.28 -3.41
N LEU A 230 -1.31 7.15 -4.57
CA LEU A 230 -1.09 8.05 -5.70
C LEU A 230 -1.67 9.45 -5.44
N TRP A 231 -2.82 9.52 -4.78
CA TRP A 231 -3.46 10.77 -4.40
C TRP A 231 -2.63 11.59 -3.42
N VAL A 232 -2.05 10.96 -2.39
CA VAL A 232 -1.15 11.66 -1.45
C VAL A 232 0.04 12.27 -2.20
N ARG A 233 0.67 11.50 -3.10
CA ARG A 233 1.78 12.00 -3.91
C ARG A 233 1.36 13.15 -4.84
N HIS A 234 0.16 13.07 -5.41
CA HIS A 234 -0.41 14.12 -6.25
C HIS A 234 -0.63 15.42 -5.47
N LEU A 235 -1.19 15.35 -4.27
CA LEU A 235 -1.35 16.51 -3.40
C LEU A 235 0.00 17.18 -3.08
N THR A 236 1.02 16.38 -2.75
CA THR A 236 2.37 16.91 -2.53
C THR A 236 2.94 17.58 -3.79
N ALA A 237 2.68 17.02 -4.98
CA ALA A 237 3.13 17.61 -6.23
C ALA A 237 2.40 18.92 -6.55
N LEU A 238 1.09 19.01 -6.25
CA LEU A 238 0.31 20.24 -6.40
C LEU A 238 0.77 21.34 -5.44
N ASP A 239 1.10 20.99 -4.20
CA ASP A 239 1.66 21.94 -3.23
C ASP A 239 2.99 22.52 -3.76
N ALA A 240 3.89 21.66 -4.26
CA ALA A 240 5.14 22.11 -4.86
C ALA A 240 4.92 22.95 -6.13
N LEU A 241 3.96 22.58 -6.98
CA LEU A 241 3.59 23.36 -8.16
C LEU A 241 3.09 24.75 -7.76
N ARG A 242 2.23 24.84 -6.74
CA ARG A 242 1.68 26.11 -6.24
C ARG A 242 2.78 27.02 -5.70
N GLU A 243 3.75 26.49 -4.97
CA GLU A 243 4.89 27.27 -4.47
C GLU A 243 5.80 27.75 -5.62
N GLY A 244 5.98 26.94 -6.66
CA GLY A 244 6.85 27.24 -7.81
C GLY A 244 6.23 28.11 -8.91
N ILE A 245 4.90 28.13 -9.06
CA ILE A 245 4.23 28.78 -10.20
C ILE A 245 4.45 30.30 -10.23
N GLY A 246 4.69 30.92 -9.08
CA GLY A 246 5.01 32.35 -8.98
C GLY A 246 6.28 32.74 -9.74
N LEU A 247 7.24 31.82 -9.92
CA LEU A 247 8.44 32.07 -10.70
C LEU A 247 8.17 32.07 -12.23
N ARG A 248 7.06 31.47 -12.68
CA ARG A 248 6.61 31.50 -14.08
C ARG A 248 5.83 32.77 -14.46
N ALA A 249 5.40 33.55 -13.47
CA ALA A 249 4.78 34.87 -13.67
C ALA A 249 5.69 35.86 -14.44
N TYR A 250 7.00 35.56 -14.54
CA TYR A 250 7.96 36.35 -15.31
C TYR A 250 7.70 36.34 -16.83
N GLY A 251 6.81 35.48 -17.32
CA GLY A 251 6.48 35.31 -18.75
C GLY A 251 5.20 36.01 -19.25
N GLN A 252 4.68 37.03 -18.54
CA GLN A 252 3.41 37.73 -18.89
C GLN A 252 2.14 36.84 -18.89
N HIS A 253 2.23 35.61 -18.38
CA HIS A 253 1.07 34.73 -18.21
C HIS A 253 0.53 34.83 -16.78
N ASP A 254 -0.80 34.81 -16.65
CA ASP A 254 -1.46 34.73 -15.35
C ASP A 254 -1.08 33.41 -14.64
N PRO A 255 -0.44 33.46 -13.45
CA PRO A 255 -0.02 32.28 -12.71
C PRO A 255 -1.16 31.33 -12.36
N LEU A 256 -2.36 31.85 -12.12
CA LEU A 256 -3.54 31.03 -11.80
C LEU A 256 -3.98 30.22 -13.02
N VAL A 257 -3.93 30.81 -14.21
CA VAL A 257 -4.25 30.10 -15.47
C VAL A 257 -3.23 29.02 -15.75
N ALA A 258 -1.94 29.32 -15.58
CA ALA A 258 -0.86 28.34 -15.74
C ALA A 258 -1.00 27.18 -14.72
N TYR A 259 -1.25 27.52 -13.45
CA TYR A 259 -1.48 26.53 -12.41
C TYR A 259 -2.67 25.61 -12.74
N ARG A 260 -3.80 26.17 -13.16
CA ARG A 260 -5.00 25.39 -13.53
C ARG A 260 -4.69 24.39 -14.64
N LYS A 261 -3.95 24.81 -15.66
CA LYS A 261 -3.56 23.95 -16.78
C LYS A 261 -2.64 22.81 -16.32
N GLU A 262 -1.53 23.13 -15.65
CA GLU A 262 -0.57 22.13 -15.19
C GLU A 262 -1.19 21.17 -14.15
N ALA A 263 -2.01 21.70 -13.23
CA ALA A 263 -2.72 20.88 -12.24
C ALA A 263 -3.73 19.93 -12.89
N HIS A 264 -4.32 20.30 -14.04
CA HIS A 264 -5.20 19.44 -14.80
C HIS A 264 -4.44 18.32 -15.51
N GLU A 265 -3.34 18.64 -16.20
CA GLU A 265 -2.45 17.66 -16.83
C GLU A 265 -1.93 16.63 -15.81
N MET A 266 -1.46 17.10 -14.65
CA MET A 266 -1.04 16.23 -13.54
C MET A 266 -2.17 15.33 -13.02
N TYR A 267 -3.42 15.82 -13.05
CA TYR A 267 -4.58 15.04 -12.64
C TYR A 267 -4.94 13.96 -13.65
N GLU A 268 -4.86 14.23 -14.95
CA GLU A 268 -5.04 13.21 -15.99
C GLU A 268 -3.96 12.12 -15.88
N ASP A 269 -2.71 12.52 -15.64
CA ASP A 269 -1.60 11.60 -15.37
C ASP A 269 -1.84 10.75 -14.12
N LEU A 270 -2.38 11.35 -13.05
CA LEU A 270 -2.78 10.61 -11.85
C LEU A 270 -3.81 9.53 -12.19
N LEU A 271 -4.85 9.86 -12.96
CA LEU A 271 -5.89 8.90 -13.34
C LEU A 271 -5.31 7.77 -14.19
N ALA A 272 -4.42 8.08 -15.13
CA ALA A 272 -3.72 7.07 -15.93
C ALA A 272 -2.87 6.14 -15.05
N GLN A 273 -2.10 6.69 -14.11
CA GLN A 273 -1.26 5.92 -13.18
C GLN A 273 -2.08 5.06 -12.21
N ILE A 274 -3.27 5.51 -11.79
CA ILE A 274 -4.19 4.70 -10.98
C ILE A 274 -4.60 3.46 -11.78
N GLN A 275 -5.03 3.65 -13.03
CA GLN A 275 -5.50 2.54 -13.86
C GLN A 275 -4.38 1.56 -14.17
N GLU A 276 -3.20 2.04 -14.55
CA GLU A 276 -2.01 1.23 -14.78
C GLU A 276 -1.60 0.48 -13.50
N GLY A 277 -1.53 1.18 -12.36
CA GLY A 277 -1.13 0.59 -11.08
C GLY A 277 -2.08 -0.50 -10.59
N VAL A 278 -3.39 -0.32 -10.79
CA VAL A 278 -4.38 -1.37 -10.52
C VAL A 278 -4.17 -2.53 -11.50
N ALA A 279 -4.25 -2.29 -12.81
CA ALA A 279 -4.14 -3.31 -13.83
C ALA A 279 -2.90 -4.20 -13.67
N ARG A 280 -1.73 -3.57 -13.42
CA ARG A 280 -0.45 -4.27 -13.30
C ARG A 280 -0.29 -5.06 -12.00
N SER A 281 -1.09 -4.77 -10.96
CA SER A 281 -0.99 -5.45 -9.66
C SER A 281 -2.01 -6.58 -9.46
N LEU A 282 -3.10 -6.63 -10.24
CA LEU A 282 -4.20 -7.59 -10.06
C LEU A 282 -3.78 -9.06 -10.11
N LEU A 283 -2.94 -9.41 -11.09
CA LEU A 283 -2.57 -10.80 -11.39
C LEU A 283 -1.21 -11.19 -10.81
N MET A 284 -0.52 -10.26 -10.16
CA MET A 284 0.79 -10.44 -9.53
C MET A 284 0.69 -10.95 -8.09
N VAL A 285 -0.26 -11.84 -7.81
CA VAL A 285 -0.36 -12.49 -6.50
C VAL A 285 0.56 -13.70 -6.50
N GLU A 286 1.58 -13.68 -5.63
CA GLU A 286 2.41 -14.85 -5.35
C GLU A 286 1.50 -16.02 -4.96
N ARG A 287 1.37 -17.01 -5.86
CA ARG A 287 0.73 -18.28 -5.51
C ARG A 287 1.65 -18.93 -4.48
N PRO A 288 1.20 -19.19 -3.24
CA PRO A 288 1.99 -19.98 -2.31
C PRO A 288 2.22 -21.33 -2.98
N GLN A 289 3.45 -21.59 -3.44
CA GLN A 289 3.77 -22.90 -3.96
C GLN A 289 3.58 -23.87 -2.79
N PRO A 290 2.79 -24.94 -2.96
CA PRO A 290 2.68 -25.94 -1.91
C PRO A 290 4.11 -26.38 -1.60
N ALA A 291 4.54 -26.18 -0.34
CA ALA A 291 5.88 -26.52 0.08
C ALA A 291 6.16 -27.94 -0.42
N ARG A 292 7.07 -28.08 -1.41
CA ARG A 292 7.50 -29.38 -1.89
C ARG A 292 7.97 -30.11 -0.66
N GLN A 293 7.20 -31.10 -0.20
CA GLN A 293 7.59 -31.94 0.93
C GLN A 293 8.92 -32.55 0.53
N ARG A 294 10.01 -32.02 1.10
CA ARG A 294 11.32 -32.63 0.97
C ARG A 294 11.17 -34.00 1.59
N ARG A 295 11.04 -35.03 0.75
CA ARG A 295 11.13 -36.42 1.20
C ARG A 295 12.41 -36.50 2.05
N PRO A 296 12.34 -36.96 3.31
CA PRO A 296 13.54 -37.12 4.10
C PRO A 296 14.46 -38.06 3.32
N ARG A 297 15.66 -37.58 2.97
CA ARG A 297 16.68 -38.45 2.39
C ARG A 297 17.01 -39.48 3.46
N VAL A 298 16.57 -40.72 3.25
CA VAL A 298 17.05 -41.87 4.02
C VAL A 298 18.54 -41.96 3.72
N ASN A 299 19.35 -41.67 4.73
CA ASN A 299 20.80 -41.74 4.63
C ASN A 299 21.17 -43.23 4.64
N LEU A 300 21.15 -43.89 3.48
CA LEU A 300 21.77 -45.21 3.34
C LEU A 300 23.28 -44.99 3.40
N GLN A 301 23.81 -45.13 4.61
CA GLN A 301 25.22 -45.08 4.89
C GLN A 301 25.86 -46.30 4.24
N ALA A 302 26.53 -46.10 3.10
CA ALA A 302 27.32 -47.13 2.45
C ALA A 302 28.45 -47.54 3.40
N VAL A 303 28.42 -48.79 3.85
CA VAL A 303 29.50 -49.42 4.61
C VAL A 303 30.64 -49.70 3.64
N HIS A 304 31.69 -48.89 3.68
CA HIS A 304 32.95 -49.22 3.02
C HIS A 304 33.82 -50.05 3.97
N PRO A 305 34.44 -51.15 3.52
CA PRO A 305 35.36 -51.92 4.34
C PRO A 305 36.68 -51.14 4.53
N SER A 306 37.14 -51.13 5.78
CA SER A 306 38.36 -50.46 6.23
C SER A 306 39.61 -51.13 5.64
N VAL A 307 40.43 -50.36 4.93
CA VAL A 307 41.85 -50.70 4.69
C VAL A 307 42.70 -49.77 5.57
N THR A 308 43.52 -50.40 6.40
CA THR A 308 44.44 -49.79 7.36
C THR A 308 45.76 -49.37 6.69
N SER A 309 46.07 -48.07 6.73
CA SER A 309 47.42 -47.47 6.84
C SER A 309 47.18 -45.96 6.87
N GLY A 310 47.51 -45.21 7.92
CA GLY A 310 48.82 -45.00 8.50
C GLY A 310 49.16 -43.52 8.33
N GLY A 311 48.91 -42.69 9.36
CA GLY A 311 49.56 -41.38 9.50
C GLY A 311 48.69 -40.11 9.45
N ARG A 312 48.53 -39.52 10.64
CA ARG A 312 48.21 -38.11 10.98
C ARG A 312 46.81 -37.55 10.65
N ALA A 313 46.04 -37.49 11.74
CA ALA A 313 44.76 -36.85 11.98
C ALA A 313 44.56 -35.48 11.30
N ALA A 314 43.51 -35.41 10.49
CA ALA A 314 42.67 -34.22 10.36
C ALA A 314 41.28 -34.59 10.91
N VAL A 315 40.88 -33.93 12.00
CA VAL A 315 39.55 -34.09 12.60
C VAL A 315 38.52 -33.44 11.67
N PRO A 316 37.49 -34.16 11.18
CA PRO A 316 36.33 -33.54 10.58
C PRO A 316 35.35 -33.22 11.71
N THR A 317 35.20 -31.94 12.04
CA THR A 317 34.22 -31.51 13.05
C THR A 317 32.82 -31.53 12.44
N GLY A 318 32.16 -32.67 12.55
CA GLY A 318 30.71 -32.76 12.45
C GLY A 318 30.05 -32.32 13.75
N LEU A 319 29.07 -31.42 13.62
CA LEU A 319 27.88 -31.24 14.45
C LEU A 319 28.09 -30.97 15.95
N SER A 320 27.71 -29.75 16.38
CA SER A 320 27.03 -29.60 17.67
C SER A 320 25.88 -28.62 17.57
N ALA A 321 24.72 -29.11 17.99
CA ALA A 321 23.50 -28.35 18.22
C ALA A 321 23.62 -27.57 19.54
N GLY A 322 23.03 -26.37 19.59
CA GLY A 322 22.74 -25.67 20.85
C GLY A 322 23.90 -24.86 21.44
N ALA A 323 24.22 -23.73 20.82
CA ALA A 323 24.96 -22.64 21.48
C ALA A 323 24.28 -21.32 21.12
N GLY A 324 23.99 -20.49 22.12
CA GLY A 324 23.29 -19.21 21.94
C GLY A 324 23.90 -18.41 20.80
N GLN A 325 23.05 -17.97 19.86
CA GLN A 325 23.50 -17.19 18.71
C GLN A 325 24.29 -15.99 19.23
N GLN A 326 25.57 -15.91 18.87
CA GLN A 326 26.40 -14.73 19.08
C GLN A 326 26.44 -13.95 17.78
N ARG A 327 26.37 -12.62 17.85
CA ARG A 327 26.53 -11.72 16.71
C ARG A 327 27.69 -10.76 16.97
N PRO A 328 28.29 -10.18 15.92
CA PRO A 328 29.28 -9.13 16.10
C PRO A 328 28.68 -7.93 16.85
N LEU A 329 29.46 -7.40 17.79
CA LEU A 329 29.13 -6.21 18.57
C LEU A 329 28.96 -5.01 17.62
N GLY A 330 27.79 -4.39 17.66
CA GLY A 330 27.44 -3.26 16.83
C GLY A 330 28.17 -1.99 17.27
N ARG A 331 28.53 -1.16 16.29
CA ARG A 331 29.31 0.08 16.48
C ARG A 331 28.73 1.06 17.52
N ASN A 332 27.40 1.10 17.68
CA ASN A 332 26.72 2.01 18.61
C ASN A 332 26.26 1.35 19.93
N GLU A 333 26.59 0.07 20.14
CA GLU A 333 26.23 -0.68 21.36
C GLU A 333 27.20 -0.37 22.51
N PRO A 334 26.83 -0.66 23.78
CA PRO A 334 27.74 -0.52 24.92
C PRO A 334 29.05 -1.27 24.68
N CYS A 335 30.18 -0.64 25.00
CA CYS A 335 31.48 -1.26 24.80
C CYS A 335 31.66 -2.47 25.75
N TRP A 336 32.29 -3.53 25.23
CA TRP A 336 32.54 -4.78 25.94
C TRP A 336 33.42 -4.63 27.20
N CYS A 337 34.17 -3.53 27.34
CA CYS A 337 35.03 -3.25 28.48
C CYS A 337 34.29 -2.72 29.73
N GLY A 338 32.96 -2.57 29.66
CA GLY A 338 32.14 -2.10 30.80
C GLY A 338 32.24 -0.61 31.09
N SER A 339 32.82 0.21 30.20
CA SER A 339 33.06 1.64 30.43
C SER A 339 31.79 2.52 30.39
N GLY A 340 30.64 1.95 30.04
CA GLY A 340 29.37 2.69 29.82
C GLY A 340 29.34 3.53 28.54
N LYS A 341 30.45 3.67 27.81
CA LYS A 341 30.53 4.37 26.51
C LYS A 341 30.11 3.46 25.36
N LYS A 342 29.70 4.05 24.23
CA LYS A 342 29.42 3.29 22.99
C LYS A 342 30.72 2.71 22.43
N TYR A 343 30.64 1.55 21.77
CA TYR A 343 31.80 0.83 21.24
C TYR A 343 32.67 1.70 20.31
N LYS A 344 32.04 2.50 19.44
CA LYS A 344 32.74 3.47 18.58
C LYS A 344 33.56 4.54 19.30
N ASP A 345 33.16 4.90 20.52
CA ASP A 345 33.76 5.98 21.32
C ASP A 345 34.74 5.41 22.37
N CYS A 346 35.04 4.11 22.29
CA CYS A 346 35.90 3.38 23.19
C CYS A 346 36.89 2.51 22.40
N HIS A 347 36.69 1.19 22.28
CA HIS A 347 37.69 0.26 21.71
C HIS A 347 37.58 0.00 20.19
N TRP A 348 36.61 0.59 19.47
CA TRP A 348 36.40 0.32 18.03
C TRP A 348 37.63 0.53 17.16
N SER A 349 38.42 1.58 17.42
CA SER A 349 39.62 1.91 16.63
C SER A 349 40.74 0.89 16.85
N GLU A 350 40.92 0.44 18.09
CA GLU A 350 41.95 -0.51 18.48
C GLU A 350 41.62 -1.93 18.00
N ASP A 351 40.39 -2.40 18.24
CA ASP A 351 39.92 -3.70 17.76
C ASP A 351 39.98 -3.77 16.21
N ARG A 352 39.71 -2.66 15.51
CA ARG A 352 39.85 -2.61 14.03
C ARG A 352 41.30 -2.66 13.56
N LYS A 353 42.23 -2.01 14.27
CA LYS A 353 43.67 -2.09 13.97
C LYS A 353 44.23 -3.48 14.25
N ALA A 354 43.71 -4.16 15.26
CA ALA A 354 44.08 -5.52 15.64
C ALA A 354 43.39 -6.62 14.80
N GLY A 355 42.46 -6.25 13.90
CA GLY A 355 41.67 -7.22 13.13
C GLY A 355 40.71 -8.06 13.98
N GLN A 356 40.37 -7.61 15.19
CA GLN A 356 39.58 -8.36 16.16
C GLN A 356 38.09 -8.02 16.06
N VAL A 357 37.25 -9.06 15.90
CA VAL A 357 35.78 -8.92 15.92
C VAL A 357 35.26 -9.41 17.27
N ARG A 358 34.63 -8.50 18.02
CA ARG A 358 34.02 -8.82 19.33
C ARG A 358 32.63 -9.39 19.11
N MET A 359 32.36 -10.53 19.74
CA MET A 359 31.07 -11.23 19.64
C MET A 359 30.26 -11.01 20.93
N VAL A 360 28.97 -10.73 20.79
CA VAL A 360 28.02 -10.60 21.89
C VAL A 360 26.83 -11.54 21.71
N PRO A 361 26.21 -12.01 22.81
CA PRO A 361 24.98 -12.81 22.73
C PRO A 361 23.85 -12.03 22.02
N VAL A 362 23.07 -12.71 21.19
CA VAL A 362 21.84 -12.16 20.62
C VAL A 362 20.77 -12.16 21.72
N GLU A 363 20.53 -10.99 22.32
CA GLU A 363 19.39 -10.80 23.22
C GLU A 363 18.08 -10.98 22.45
N ARG A 364 17.23 -11.92 22.89
CA ARG A 364 15.85 -12.02 22.41
C ARG A 364 15.07 -10.81 22.95
N PRO A 365 14.33 -10.06 22.12
CA PRO A 365 13.53 -8.95 22.62
C PRO A 365 12.51 -9.50 23.64
N ALA A 366 12.60 -9.02 24.88
CA ALA A 366 11.61 -9.33 25.90
C ALA A 366 10.24 -8.87 25.40
N SER A 367 9.30 -9.82 25.30
CA SER A 367 7.89 -9.53 25.08
C SER A 367 7.47 -8.46 26.09
N ARG A 368 6.97 -7.32 25.61
CA ARG A 368 6.38 -6.26 26.45
C ARG A 368 5.21 -6.87 27.22
N GLN A 369 5.46 -7.34 28.44
CA GLN A 369 4.41 -7.62 29.41
C GLN A 369 3.75 -6.27 29.74
N ARG A 370 2.47 -6.14 29.39
CA ARG A 370 1.62 -5.03 29.84
C ARG A 370 1.49 -5.14 31.35
N SER A 371 1.97 -4.14 32.08
CA SER A 371 1.65 -3.99 33.50
C SER A 371 0.14 -3.77 33.69
N PRO A 372 -0.46 -4.30 34.76
CA PRO A 372 -1.89 -4.12 35.03
C PRO A 372 -2.15 -2.69 35.53
N ALA A 373 -3.29 -2.13 35.10
CA ALA A 373 -3.78 -0.84 35.54
C ALA A 373 -4.14 -0.89 37.03
N VAL A 374 -3.59 0.03 37.82
CA VAL A 374 -3.99 0.26 39.22
C VAL A 374 -5.16 1.23 39.23
N ALA A 375 -6.26 0.82 39.84
CA ALA A 375 -7.39 1.66 40.21
C ALA A 375 -7.04 2.51 41.45
N GLY A 376 -7.42 3.78 41.44
CA GLY A 376 -7.29 4.68 42.60
C GLY A 376 -7.99 6.01 42.36
N ALA A 377 -9.07 6.22 43.11
CA ALA A 377 -9.95 7.39 43.10
C ALA A 377 -9.30 8.65 43.71
N GLY A 378 -9.86 9.84 43.43
CA GLY A 378 -9.61 11.04 44.25
C GLY A 378 -9.74 12.39 43.54
N SER A 379 -10.92 13.00 43.65
CA SER A 379 -11.32 14.32 43.15
C SER A 379 -10.69 15.49 43.94
N ALA A 380 -10.26 16.58 43.25
CA ALA A 380 -10.34 17.99 43.73
C ALA A 380 -9.88 19.01 42.66
N PRO A 381 -10.43 20.25 42.62
CA PRO A 381 -10.32 21.17 41.48
C PRO A 381 -9.11 22.12 41.56
N ARG A 382 -8.49 22.40 40.40
CA ARG A 382 -7.37 23.36 40.28
C ARG A 382 -7.86 24.81 40.12
N LYS A 383 -7.43 25.65 41.06
CA LYS A 383 -7.60 27.11 41.11
C LYS A 383 -6.96 27.82 39.90
N LYS A 384 -7.67 28.85 39.41
CA LYS A 384 -7.20 29.91 38.51
C LYS A 384 -5.90 30.54 39.01
N ARG A 385 -4.90 30.69 38.14
CA ARG A 385 -3.74 31.58 38.35
C ARG A 385 -3.72 32.67 37.27
N ARG A 386 -4.03 33.89 37.70
CA ARG A 386 -3.66 35.16 37.05
C ARG A 386 -2.12 35.32 37.07
N ARG A 387 -1.53 35.77 35.97
CA ARG A 387 -0.33 36.64 35.90
C ARG A 387 -0.41 37.39 34.56
N ARG A 388 -0.81 38.67 34.56
CA ARG A 388 -0.02 39.91 34.72
C ARG A 388 0.94 40.18 33.54
N LYS A 389 0.55 41.21 32.77
CA LYS A 389 1.34 42.23 32.06
C LYS A 389 2.86 42.15 32.27
N ARG A 390 3.59 42.06 31.17
CA ARG A 390 4.48 43.14 30.69
C ARG A 390 4.53 43.09 29.18
#